data_AF-A0A972PBR1-F1
#
_entry.id   AF-A0A972PBR1-F1
#
_cell.length_a   1.000
_cell.length_b   1.000
_cell.length_c   1.000
_cell.angle_alpha   90.00
_cell.angle_beta   90.00
_cell.angle_gamma   90.00
#
_symmetry.space_group_name_H-M   'P 1'
#
loop_
_entity.id
_entity.type
_entity.pdbx_description
1 polymer ?
#
loop_
_entity_poly.entity_id
_entity_poly.type
_entity_poly.pdbx_seq_one_letter_code
_entity_poly.pdbx_strand_id
1 'polypeptide(L)'
;MKALKITDTTLRDGHQSLWATRMKIEEMLPILEKIDAVGYHSLEVWGGATFDVCLRFLNEDPWERLRTIKKHVKKTPLQMLLRGQSLVGYSHYPDDIVERFVAKAAENGIDIFRIFDALNDIRNLQKAMECAKKTGKHVQASVVYTISPVHTLDHYEETALKLQDLGADSICIKDMAGLLAPFAAYELIKALKEKLSIPVQLHTHYVGGMAIATYVKAAEAGVDVVDTASVPLAFGSSQPPVETVVRVMQDSGRDTGLNFTQLFEIANYFDEVRKQRGFDRGTTRISDMQVFEHQVPGGMISNLVSQLEEQKALHRLNEVLAEIPRVRADLGFPPLVTPTSQLVGTQAVVNVLMGARYKMIIGEVRKYVQGYYGKVPGVINEELKKKILKNHPAIECRPADLLEPKWEQMKAEIGDLAKSEEDVLSYALFPLVARKFFEDRAAAR
;
A
#
# COMPACT_ATOMS: atom_id res chain seq x y z
N MET A 1 -29.45 2.05 8.69
CA MET A 1 -28.22 1.39 8.21
C MET A 1 -27.36 1.06 9.43
N LYS A 2 -26.38 0.15 9.32
CA LYS A 2 -25.43 -0.08 10.44
C LYS A 2 -24.51 1.15 10.59
N ALA A 3 -23.95 1.38 11.78
CA ALA A 3 -22.92 2.40 12.01
C ALA A 3 -21.75 2.22 11.03
N LEU A 4 -21.19 3.34 10.53
CA LEU A 4 -19.95 3.29 9.74
C LEU A 4 -18.79 2.96 10.66
N LYS A 5 -18.02 1.93 10.32
CA LYS A 5 -16.82 1.56 11.08
C LYS A 5 -15.60 2.29 10.54
N ILE A 6 -14.62 2.52 11.42
CA ILE A 6 -13.40 3.27 11.08
C ILE A 6 -12.16 2.41 11.36
N THR A 7 -11.26 2.34 10.39
CA THR A 7 -9.89 1.85 10.58
C THR A 7 -8.95 3.05 10.66
N ASP A 8 -8.13 3.12 11.72
CA ASP A 8 -7.10 4.16 11.85
C ASP A 8 -5.79 3.72 11.19
N THR A 9 -5.21 4.58 10.36
CA THR A 9 -3.96 4.33 9.63
C THR A 9 -2.79 5.17 10.16
N THR A 10 -2.98 5.89 11.27
CA THR A 10 -2.03 6.88 11.80
C THR A 10 -0.65 6.28 12.06
N LEU A 11 -0.62 5.04 12.57
CA LEU A 11 0.61 4.31 12.93
C LEU A 11 1.28 3.59 11.75
N ARG A 12 0.72 3.65 10.53
CA ARG A 12 1.30 3.06 9.31
C ARG A 12 1.21 4.00 8.12
N ASP A 13 0.06 4.12 7.45
CA ASP A 13 -0.04 4.90 6.22
C ASP A 13 0.07 6.41 6.45
N GLY A 14 -0.37 6.92 7.60
CA GLY A 14 -0.33 8.35 7.90
C GLY A 14 1.10 8.90 7.87
N HIS A 15 1.99 8.33 8.69
CA HIS A 15 3.39 8.74 8.73
C HIS A 15 4.19 8.24 7.52
N GLN A 16 3.79 7.13 6.88
CA GLN A 16 4.35 6.72 5.60
C GLN A 16 4.11 7.78 4.51
N SER A 17 2.92 8.38 4.52
CA SER A 17 2.50 9.36 3.51
C SER A 17 3.06 10.76 3.73
N LEU A 18 3.25 11.15 5.00
CA LEU A 18 3.65 12.53 5.34
C LEU A 18 5.06 12.65 5.90
N TRP A 19 5.53 11.67 6.66
CA TRP A 19 6.76 11.75 7.44
C TRP A 19 7.81 10.74 6.97
N ALA A 20 7.74 10.34 5.69
CA ALA A 20 8.64 9.37 5.05
C ALA A 20 8.80 8.07 5.86
N THR A 21 7.73 7.64 6.53
CA THR A 21 7.67 6.46 7.39
C THR A 21 8.58 6.53 8.63
N ARG A 22 8.97 7.74 9.07
CA ARG A 22 10.00 7.95 10.11
C ARG A 22 9.49 8.06 11.55
N MET A 23 8.23 7.72 11.80
CA MET A 23 7.73 7.59 13.16
C MET A 23 8.38 6.40 13.85
N LYS A 24 9.00 6.66 15.00
CA LYS A 24 9.71 5.67 15.82
C LYS A 24 8.77 4.99 16.81
N ILE A 25 9.13 3.80 17.29
CA ILE A 25 8.32 3.10 18.30
C ILE A 25 8.21 3.91 19.61
N GLU A 26 9.26 4.67 19.99
CA GLU A 26 9.27 5.53 21.17
C GLU A 26 8.20 6.64 21.12
N GLU A 27 7.81 7.06 19.92
CA GLU A 27 6.77 8.07 19.66
C GLU A 27 5.37 7.44 19.55
N MET A 28 5.28 6.13 19.41
CA MET A 28 3.98 5.42 19.39
C MET A 28 3.60 5.00 20.81
N LEU A 29 4.56 4.47 21.56
CA LEU A 29 4.37 3.85 22.88
C LEU A 29 3.47 4.64 23.85
N PRO A 30 3.68 5.97 24.07
CA PRO A 30 2.91 6.71 25.08
C PRO A 30 1.41 6.84 24.78
N ILE A 31 0.98 6.63 23.53
CA ILE A 31 -0.39 6.87 23.09
C ILE A 31 -1.16 5.59 22.73
N LEU A 32 -0.50 4.43 22.64
CA LEU A 32 -1.11 3.18 22.17
C LEU A 32 -2.38 2.78 22.94
N GLU A 33 -2.36 2.86 24.27
CA GLU A 33 -3.51 2.45 25.09
C GLU A 33 -4.72 3.38 24.93
N LYS A 34 -4.47 4.67 24.65
CA LYS A 34 -5.53 5.64 24.35
C LYS A 34 -6.13 5.38 22.97
N ILE A 35 -5.30 5.08 21.98
CA ILE A 35 -5.77 4.66 20.64
C ILE A 35 -6.62 3.38 20.76
N ASP A 36 -6.17 2.39 21.54
CA ASP A 36 -6.91 1.13 21.74
C ASP A 36 -8.26 1.32 22.46
N ALA A 37 -8.43 2.42 23.19
CA ALA A 37 -9.66 2.74 23.91
C ALA A 37 -10.75 3.42 23.05
N VAL A 38 -10.42 3.88 21.84
CA VAL A 38 -11.34 4.65 20.98
C VAL A 38 -12.51 3.79 20.46
N GLY A 39 -12.26 2.51 20.18
CA GLY A 39 -13.25 1.62 19.56
C GLY A 39 -13.17 1.54 18.03
N TYR A 40 -11.96 1.66 17.47
CA TYR A 40 -11.73 1.46 16.04
C TYR A 40 -12.07 0.02 15.59
N HIS A 41 -12.40 -0.15 14.31
CA HIS A 41 -12.56 -1.45 13.68
C HIS A 41 -11.25 -2.23 13.65
N SER A 42 -10.17 -1.55 13.29
CA SER A 42 -8.81 -2.06 13.27
C SER A 42 -7.82 -0.89 13.33
N LEU A 43 -6.58 -1.18 13.71
CA LEU A 43 -5.46 -0.24 13.60
C LEU A 43 -4.49 -0.77 12.55
N GLU A 44 -4.25 -0.02 11.49
CA GLU A 44 -3.18 -0.35 10.56
C GLU A 44 -1.84 0.12 11.11
N VAL A 45 -1.01 -0.83 11.53
CA VAL A 45 0.20 -0.57 12.34
C VAL A 45 1.49 -1.15 11.74
N TRP A 46 1.37 -1.99 10.72
CA TRP A 46 2.49 -2.77 10.20
C TRP A 46 2.40 -3.07 8.70
N GLY A 47 3.47 -3.57 8.11
CA GLY A 47 3.56 -3.79 6.67
C GLY A 47 3.77 -2.50 5.87
N GLY A 48 3.45 -2.53 4.57
CA GLY A 48 3.76 -1.40 3.68
C GLY A 48 5.27 -1.15 3.61
N ALA A 49 5.70 0.08 3.89
CA ALA A 49 7.12 0.48 3.92
C ALA A 49 7.75 0.41 5.32
N THR A 50 6.97 0.19 6.38
CA THR A 50 7.50 0.27 7.76
C THR A 50 8.60 -0.77 7.99
N PHE A 51 8.47 -1.97 7.42
CA PHE A 51 9.44 -3.05 7.61
C PHE A 51 10.85 -2.66 7.11
N ASP A 52 10.96 -2.15 5.88
CA ASP A 52 12.24 -1.68 5.33
C ASP A 52 12.77 -0.49 6.14
N VAL A 53 11.91 0.48 6.46
CA VAL A 53 12.34 1.72 7.13
C VAL A 53 12.78 1.49 8.57
N CYS A 54 12.16 0.57 9.30
CA CYS A 54 12.61 0.12 10.62
C CYS A 54 14.08 -0.30 10.58
N LEU A 55 14.41 -1.23 9.68
CA LEU A 55 15.76 -1.77 9.54
C LEU A 55 16.75 -0.73 8.99
N ARG A 56 16.37 -0.07 7.88
CA ARG A 56 17.28 0.77 7.09
C ARG A 56 17.62 2.09 7.77
N PHE A 57 16.70 2.64 8.55
CA PHE A 57 16.74 4.04 8.91
C PHE A 57 16.45 4.34 10.37
N LEU A 58 15.61 3.54 11.02
CA LEU A 58 15.25 3.78 12.42
C LEU A 58 16.14 2.99 13.37
N ASN A 59 16.92 2.03 12.85
CA ASN A 59 17.65 1.06 13.64
C ASN A 59 16.72 0.35 14.65
N GLU A 60 15.54 -0.03 14.17
CA GLU A 60 14.52 -0.75 14.94
C GLU A 60 14.25 -2.10 14.30
N ASP A 61 14.05 -3.14 15.13
CA ASP A 61 13.58 -4.43 14.64
C ASP A 61 12.05 -4.34 14.36
N PRO A 62 11.61 -4.54 13.11
CA PRO A 62 10.19 -4.44 12.76
C PRO A 62 9.32 -5.48 13.49
N TRP A 63 9.88 -6.63 13.86
CA TRP A 63 9.16 -7.65 14.62
C TRP A 63 8.98 -7.24 16.08
N GLU A 64 10.00 -6.66 16.71
CA GLU A 64 9.87 -6.08 18.06
C GLU A 64 8.89 -4.92 18.08
N ARG A 65 8.87 -4.08 17.04
CA ARG A 65 7.85 -3.04 16.88
C ARG A 65 6.44 -3.63 16.91
N LEU A 66 6.19 -4.69 16.15
CA LEU A 66 4.89 -5.37 16.14
C LEU A 66 4.54 -5.95 17.52
N ARG A 67 5.46 -6.71 18.14
CA ARG A 67 5.26 -7.30 19.47
C ARG A 67 4.97 -6.22 20.53
N THR A 68 5.68 -5.11 20.46
CA THR A 68 5.49 -3.96 21.35
C THR A 68 4.12 -3.33 21.18
N ILE A 69 3.68 -3.10 19.94
CA ILE A 69 2.34 -2.58 19.67
C ILE A 69 1.27 -3.57 20.17
N LYS A 70 1.40 -4.86 19.86
CA LYS A 70 0.47 -5.90 20.35
C LYS A 70 0.48 -6.04 21.87
N LYS A 71 1.58 -5.69 22.54
CA LYS A 71 1.66 -5.68 24.00
C LYS A 71 0.74 -4.62 24.62
N HIS A 72 0.58 -3.45 23.99
CA HIS A 72 -0.23 -2.35 24.52
C HIS A 72 -1.63 -2.24 23.89
N VAL A 73 -1.80 -2.66 22.63
CA VAL A 73 -3.10 -2.70 21.94
C VAL A 73 -3.71 -4.09 22.10
N LYS A 74 -4.75 -4.19 22.93
CA LYS A 74 -5.38 -5.47 23.30
C LYS A 74 -6.81 -5.62 22.79
N LYS A 75 -7.55 -4.52 22.66
CA LYS A 75 -8.97 -4.53 22.30
C LYS A 75 -9.16 -4.50 20.80
N THR A 76 -8.31 -3.77 20.10
CA THR A 76 -8.46 -3.47 18.68
C THR A 76 -7.63 -4.42 17.82
N PRO A 77 -8.20 -5.05 16.77
CA PRO A 77 -7.46 -5.88 15.83
C PRO A 77 -6.32 -5.12 15.15
N LEU A 78 -5.12 -5.72 15.11
CA LEU A 78 -4.00 -5.16 14.36
C LEU A 78 -4.08 -5.54 12.89
N GLN A 79 -3.99 -4.55 12.02
CA GLN A 79 -4.02 -4.70 10.57
C GLN A 79 -2.65 -4.41 9.97
N MET A 80 -2.28 -5.17 8.94
CA MET A 80 -1.12 -4.89 8.11
C MET A 80 -1.47 -4.76 6.63
N LEU A 81 -0.64 -4.01 5.89
CA LEU A 81 -0.65 -4.00 4.43
C LEU A 81 0.40 -4.97 3.87
N LEU A 82 -0.03 -5.96 3.10
CA LEU A 82 0.80 -7.00 2.48
C LEU A 82 0.66 -6.98 0.95
N ARG A 83 1.77 -6.95 0.23
CA ARG A 83 1.83 -6.93 -1.25
C ARG A 83 1.83 -8.33 -1.85
N GLY A 84 0.83 -9.16 -1.53
CA GLY A 84 0.71 -10.52 -2.06
C GLY A 84 2.03 -11.30 -2.04
N GLN A 85 2.44 -11.83 -3.19
CA GLN A 85 3.69 -12.55 -3.40
C GLN A 85 4.96 -11.71 -3.15
N SER A 86 4.86 -10.37 -3.16
CA SER A 86 5.96 -9.46 -2.83
C SER A 86 6.05 -9.12 -1.34
N LEU A 87 5.11 -9.60 -0.51
CA LEU A 87 5.10 -9.41 0.94
C LEU A 87 5.25 -7.93 1.34
N VAL A 88 6.36 -7.57 1.97
CA VAL A 88 6.73 -6.18 2.29
C VAL A 88 7.96 -5.70 1.50
N GLY A 89 8.44 -6.50 0.55
CA GLY A 89 9.62 -6.25 -0.27
C GLY A 89 9.31 -5.73 -1.68
N TYR A 90 10.29 -5.86 -2.58
CA TYR A 90 10.29 -5.20 -3.89
C TYR A 90 10.20 -6.16 -5.09
N SER A 91 10.16 -7.47 -4.83
CA SER A 91 10.10 -8.54 -5.84
C SER A 91 9.20 -9.66 -5.35
N HIS A 92 8.78 -10.56 -6.24
CA HIS A 92 8.13 -11.80 -5.81
C HIS A 92 9.10 -12.66 -5.01
N TYR A 93 8.59 -13.26 -3.93
CA TYR A 93 9.31 -14.24 -3.12
C TYR A 93 8.77 -15.64 -3.39
N PRO A 94 9.59 -16.69 -3.24
CA PRO A 94 9.10 -18.06 -3.34
C PRO A 94 8.11 -18.38 -2.22
N ASP A 95 7.27 -19.38 -2.46
CA ASP A 95 6.11 -19.68 -1.62
C ASP A 95 6.48 -20.09 -0.17
N ASP A 96 7.66 -20.67 0.04
CA ASP A 96 8.18 -21.06 1.36
C ASP A 96 8.47 -19.85 2.26
N ILE A 97 8.94 -18.74 1.68
CA ILE A 97 9.15 -17.46 2.36
C ILE A 97 7.80 -16.81 2.66
N VAL A 98 6.85 -16.82 1.71
CA VAL A 98 5.49 -16.27 1.91
C VAL A 98 4.80 -16.95 3.08
N GLU A 99 4.86 -18.28 3.12
CA GLU A 99 4.23 -19.09 4.16
C GLU A 99 4.78 -18.77 5.56
N ARG A 100 6.10 -18.72 5.71
CA ARG A 100 6.75 -18.39 6.99
C ARG A 100 6.50 -16.96 7.41
N PHE A 101 6.58 -16.01 6.48
CA PHE A 101 6.34 -14.61 6.78
C PHE A 101 4.93 -14.38 7.31
N VAL A 102 3.91 -14.92 6.63
CA VAL A 102 2.51 -14.77 7.03
C VAL A 102 2.25 -15.47 8.37
N ALA A 103 2.78 -16.68 8.57
CA ALA A 103 2.67 -17.40 9.83
C ALA A 103 3.28 -16.59 10.99
N LYS A 104 4.50 -16.06 10.82
CA LYS A 104 5.18 -15.26 11.84
C LYS A 104 4.52 -13.92 12.10
N ALA A 105 3.98 -13.26 11.07
CA ALA A 105 3.21 -12.04 11.25
C ALA A 105 1.94 -12.30 12.10
N ALA A 106 1.23 -13.40 11.86
CA ALA A 106 0.06 -13.79 12.64
C ALA A 106 0.41 -14.14 14.09
N GLU A 107 1.48 -14.93 14.29
CA GLU A 107 1.99 -15.31 15.62
C GLU A 107 2.38 -14.08 16.46
N ASN A 108 3.03 -13.10 15.84
CA ASN A 108 3.51 -11.90 16.52
C ASN A 108 2.42 -10.82 16.75
N GLY A 109 1.22 -11.00 16.20
CA GLY A 109 0.05 -10.21 16.60
C GLY A 109 -0.80 -9.61 15.50
N ILE A 110 -0.51 -9.84 14.22
CA ILE A 110 -1.39 -9.40 13.13
C ILE A 110 -2.70 -10.19 13.16
N ASP A 111 -3.80 -9.46 13.09
CA ASP A 111 -5.16 -10.00 13.10
C ASP A 111 -5.85 -9.87 11.73
N ILE A 112 -5.53 -8.82 10.98
CA ILE A 112 -6.08 -8.54 9.64
C ILE A 112 -4.94 -8.38 8.63
N PHE A 113 -4.93 -9.24 7.61
CA PHE A 113 -4.03 -9.12 6.47
C PHE A 113 -4.75 -8.43 5.32
N ARG A 114 -4.44 -7.15 5.07
CA ARG A 114 -4.86 -6.46 3.85
C ARG A 114 -3.90 -6.80 2.71
N ILE A 115 -4.33 -7.67 1.81
CA ILE A 115 -3.49 -8.24 0.75
C ILE A 115 -3.84 -7.60 -0.59
N PHE A 116 -2.87 -7.04 -1.30
CA PHE A 116 -3.06 -6.42 -2.61
C PHE A 116 -1.95 -6.75 -3.60
N ASP A 117 -2.24 -6.57 -4.88
CA ASP A 117 -1.33 -6.72 -6.01
C ASP A 117 -1.43 -5.47 -6.89
N ALA A 118 -0.30 -4.97 -7.38
CA ALA A 118 -0.26 -3.71 -8.12
C ALA A 118 -1.03 -3.76 -9.45
N LEU A 119 -1.21 -4.94 -10.03
CA LEU A 119 -1.89 -5.17 -11.31
C LEU A 119 -3.31 -5.72 -11.16
N ASN A 120 -3.78 -5.95 -9.92
CA ASN A 120 -4.95 -6.77 -9.63
C ASN A 120 -4.85 -8.19 -10.20
N ASP A 121 -3.64 -8.74 -10.36
CA ASP A 121 -3.46 -10.15 -10.74
C ASP A 121 -3.68 -11.05 -9.52
N ILE A 122 -4.88 -11.64 -9.46
CA ILE A 122 -5.32 -12.50 -8.36
C ILE A 122 -4.33 -13.64 -8.08
N ARG A 123 -3.62 -14.14 -9.10
CA ARG A 123 -2.62 -15.21 -8.94
C ARG A 123 -1.51 -14.83 -7.97
N ASN A 124 -1.14 -13.55 -7.91
CA ASN A 124 -0.13 -13.03 -6.99
C ASN A 124 -0.65 -12.89 -5.54
N LEU A 125 -1.96 -13.04 -5.32
CA LEU A 125 -2.60 -12.94 -4.01
C LEU A 125 -2.84 -14.30 -3.37
N GLN A 126 -3.06 -15.33 -4.22
CA GLN A 126 -3.50 -16.66 -3.82
C GLN A 126 -2.71 -17.26 -2.65
N LYS A 127 -1.38 -17.39 -2.78
CA LYS A 127 -0.56 -18.01 -1.73
C LYS A 127 -0.63 -17.24 -0.41
N ALA A 128 -0.54 -15.91 -0.46
CA ALA A 128 -0.61 -15.08 0.74
C ALA A 128 -1.98 -15.16 1.43
N MET A 129 -3.07 -15.18 0.66
CA MET A 129 -4.43 -15.37 1.17
C MET A 129 -4.59 -16.76 1.81
N GLU A 130 -4.15 -17.81 1.12
CA GLU A 130 -4.19 -19.18 1.63
C GLU A 130 -3.43 -19.31 2.96
N CYS A 131 -2.20 -18.80 3.02
CA CYS A 131 -1.39 -18.80 4.24
C CYS A 131 -2.05 -18.01 5.38
N ALA A 132 -2.62 -16.84 5.09
CA ALA A 132 -3.28 -16.03 6.10
C ALA A 132 -4.55 -16.74 6.62
N LYS A 133 -5.37 -17.35 5.75
CA LYS A 133 -6.52 -18.16 6.16
C LYS A 133 -6.11 -19.34 7.05
N LYS A 134 -5.00 -20.03 6.75
CA LYS A 134 -4.48 -21.14 7.56
C LYS A 134 -4.11 -20.74 8.99
N THR A 135 -3.77 -19.47 9.22
CA THR A 135 -3.49 -18.95 10.57
C THR A 135 -4.75 -18.60 11.37
N GLY A 136 -5.94 -18.72 10.76
CA GLY A 136 -7.21 -18.34 11.37
C GLY A 136 -7.43 -16.83 11.49
N LYS A 137 -6.59 -16.02 10.83
CA LYS A 137 -6.67 -14.56 10.82
C LYS A 137 -7.56 -14.07 9.68
N HIS A 138 -7.97 -12.80 9.77
CA HIS A 138 -8.88 -12.18 8.80
C HIS A 138 -8.13 -11.84 7.51
N VAL A 139 -8.63 -12.32 6.36
CA VAL A 139 -8.09 -11.99 5.05
C VAL A 139 -8.93 -10.91 4.39
N GLN A 140 -8.35 -9.71 4.28
CA GLN A 140 -8.93 -8.62 3.52
C GLN A 140 -8.24 -8.52 2.16
N ALA A 141 -8.87 -9.05 1.12
CA ALA A 141 -8.33 -8.94 -0.23
C ALA A 141 -8.63 -7.54 -0.81
N SER A 142 -7.70 -6.97 -1.56
CA SER A 142 -7.84 -5.60 -2.05
C SER A 142 -7.94 -5.53 -3.57
N VAL A 143 -8.84 -4.68 -4.03
CA VAL A 143 -8.97 -4.26 -5.43
C VAL A 143 -8.36 -2.87 -5.54
N VAL A 144 -7.25 -2.75 -6.27
CA VAL A 144 -6.55 -1.49 -6.50
C VAL A 144 -7.30 -0.66 -7.53
N TYR A 145 -7.74 0.52 -7.13
CA TYR A 145 -8.52 1.42 -7.98
C TYR A 145 -7.62 2.29 -8.87
N THR A 146 -8.06 2.55 -10.10
CA THR A 146 -7.42 3.48 -11.03
C THR A 146 -8.42 3.88 -12.13
N ILE A 147 -8.05 4.77 -13.05
CA ILE A 147 -8.94 5.15 -14.16
C ILE A 147 -8.22 4.92 -15.48
N SER A 148 -8.77 4.05 -16.32
CA SER A 148 -8.32 3.86 -17.71
C SER A 148 -9.38 3.16 -18.56
N PRO A 149 -9.22 3.09 -19.89
CA PRO A 149 -10.17 2.41 -20.77
C PRO A 149 -10.45 0.93 -20.45
N VAL A 150 -9.56 0.26 -19.70
CA VAL A 150 -9.72 -1.17 -19.34
C VAL A 150 -10.26 -1.38 -17.92
N HIS A 151 -10.35 -0.33 -17.10
CA HIS A 151 -10.85 -0.42 -15.73
C HIS A 151 -12.29 0.10 -15.68
N THR A 152 -13.23 -0.80 -15.94
CA THR A 152 -14.68 -0.54 -15.87
C THR A 152 -15.24 -0.95 -14.52
N LEU A 153 -16.51 -0.62 -14.28
CA LEU A 153 -17.25 -1.12 -13.12
C LEU A 153 -17.26 -2.67 -13.10
N ASP A 154 -17.55 -3.31 -14.23
CA ASP A 154 -17.52 -4.78 -14.37
C ASP A 154 -16.17 -5.38 -14.00
N HIS A 155 -15.06 -4.74 -14.42
CA HIS A 155 -13.71 -5.18 -14.05
C HIS A 155 -13.53 -5.25 -12.53
N TYR A 156 -13.97 -4.22 -11.82
CA TYR A 156 -13.85 -4.15 -10.36
C TYR A 156 -14.75 -5.16 -9.65
N GLU A 157 -15.98 -5.33 -10.12
CA GLU A 157 -16.92 -6.30 -9.58
C GLU A 157 -16.45 -7.73 -9.79
N GLU A 158 -16.02 -8.08 -11.00
CA GLU A 158 -15.48 -9.41 -11.29
C GLU A 158 -14.25 -9.71 -10.46
N THR A 159 -13.36 -8.73 -10.30
CA THR A 159 -12.16 -8.90 -9.48
C THR A 159 -12.55 -9.14 -8.03
N ALA A 160 -13.46 -8.34 -7.47
CA ALA A 160 -13.93 -8.50 -6.10
C ALA A 160 -14.64 -9.84 -5.86
N LEU A 161 -15.48 -10.30 -6.80
CA LEU A 161 -16.16 -11.59 -6.74
C LEU A 161 -15.15 -12.75 -6.75
N LYS A 162 -14.19 -12.74 -7.67
CA LYS A 162 -13.14 -13.77 -7.72
C LYS A 162 -12.31 -13.82 -6.42
N LEU A 163 -12.09 -12.67 -5.77
CA LEU A 163 -11.41 -12.61 -4.47
C LEU A 163 -12.27 -13.16 -3.32
N GLN A 164 -13.59 -12.90 -3.34
CA GLN A 164 -14.52 -13.53 -2.41
C GLN A 164 -14.54 -15.06 -2.58
N ASP A 165 -14.63 -15.53 -3.83
CA ASP A 165 -14.64 -16.97 -4.15
C ASP A 165 -13.33 -17.66 -3.73
N LEU A 166 -12.22 -16.91 -3.72
CA LEU A 166 -10.92 -17.36 -3.21
C LEU A 166 -10.85 -17.40 -1.67
N GLY A 167 -11.90 -16.96 -0.97
CA GLY A 167 -12.04 -17.04 0.48
C GLY A 167 -11.66 -15.78 1.25
N ALA A 168 -11.71 -14.60 0.62
CA ALA A 168 -11.57 -13.34 1.34
C ALA A 168 -12.70 -13.16 2.38
N ASP A 169 -12.35 -12.65 3.57
CA ASP A 169 -13.30 -12.34 4.64
C ASP A 169 -13.86 -10.92 4.52
N SER A 170 -13.17 -10.02 3.80
CA SER A 170 -13.70 -8.73 3.34
C SER A 170 -12.93 -8.24 2.10
N ILE A 171 -13.53 -7.29 1.36
CA ILE A 171 -12.89 -6.62 0.23
C ILE A 171 -12.51 -5.20 0.62
N CYS A 172 -11.28 -4.79 0.29
CA CYS A 172 -10.86 -3.39 0.34
C CYS A 172 -10.78 -2.79 -1.06
N ILE A 173 -11.51 -1.71 -1.33
CA ILE A 173 -11.25 -0.86 -2.49
C ILE A 173 -10.12 0.08 -2.10
N LYS A 174 -8.97 -0.08 -2.74
CA LYS A 174 -7.76 0.68 -2.44
C LYS A 174 -7.52 1.75 -3.50
N ASP A 175 -7.93 2.97 -3.20
CA ASP A 175 -7.62 4.17 -3.97
C ASP A 175 -6.42 4.91 -3.38
N MET A 176 -5.24 4.41 -3.71
CA MET A 176 -3.96 4.97 -3.24
C MET A 176 -3.63 6.36 -3.80
N ALA A 177 -4.31 6.79 -4.87
CA ALA A 177 -4.03 8.06 -5.53
C ALA A 177 -5.10 9.13 -5.28
N GLY A 178 -6.20 8.78 -4.61
CA GLY A 178 -7.33 9.69 -4.36
C GLY A 178 -8.09 10.06 -5.63
N LEU A 179 -8.22 9.10 -6.56
CA LEU A 179 -8.85 9.27 -7.86
C LEU A 179 -10.36 8.96 -7.86
N LEU A 180 -10.86 8.24 -6.87
CA LEU A 180 -12.24 7.77 -6.82
C LEU A 180 -13.18 8.94 -6.53
N ALA A 181 -13.82 9.44 -7.59
CA ALA A 181 -14.79 10.51 -7.50
C ALA A 181 -16.03 10.09 -6.69
N PRO A 182 -16.73 11.02 -5.99
CA PRO A 182 -17.81 10.65 -5.10
C PRO A 182 -18.96 9.87 -5.74
N PHE A 183 -19.42 10.29 -6.93
CA PHE A 183 -20.51 9.60 -7.62
C PHE A 183 -20.10 8.22 -8.14
N ALA A 184 -18.87 8.08 -8.65
CA ALA A 184 -18.30 6.78 -9.02
C ALA A 184 -18.16 5.86 -7.79
N ALA A 185 -17.83 6.41 -6.62
CA ALA A 185 -17.79 5.66 -5.37
C ALA A 185 -19.17 5.12 -4.98
N TYR A 186 -20.23 5.92 -5.13
CA TYR A 186 -21.59 5.46 -4.89
C TYR A 186 -21.94 4.28 -5.80
N GLU A 187 -21.72 4.41 -7.11
CA GLU A 187 -22.02 3.37 -8.10
C GLU A 187 -21.22 2.09 -7.81
N LEU A 188 -19.90 2.21 -7.64
CA LEU A 188 -19.02 1.08 -7.38
C LEU A 188 -19.40 0.36 -6.09
N ILE A 189 -19.56 1.08 -4.98
CA ILE A 189 -19.88 0.46 -3.69
C ILE A 189 -21.25 -0.18 -3.75
N LYS A 190 -22.26 0.48 -4.33
CA LYS A 190 -23.60 -0.08 -4.44
C LYS A 190 -23.59 -1.40 -5.19
N ALA A 191 -22.93 -1.43 -6.35
CA ALA A 191 -22.88 -2.64 -7.17
C ALA A 191 -22.07 -3.77 -6.51
N LEU A 192 -20.99 -3.45 -5.79
CA LEU A 192 -20.28 -4.42 -4.96
C LEU A 192 -21.15 -4.96 -3.83
N LYS A 193 -21.92 -4.11 -3.14
CA LYS A 193 -22.82 -4.54 -2.05
C LYS A 193 -23.99 -5.39 -2.54
N GLU A 194 -24.39 -5.25 -3.80
CA GLU A 194 -25.41 -6.11 -4.44
C GLU A 194 -24.88 -7.51 -4.79
N LYS A 195 -23.58 -7.63 -5.09
CA LYS A 195 -22.95 -8.88 -5.55
C LYS A 195 -22.18 -9.64 -4.47
N LEU A 196 -21.60 -8.93 -3.50
CA LEU A 196 -20.77 -9.53 -2.44
C LEU A 196 -21.59 -9.84 -1.19
N SER A 197 -21.30 -10.99 -0.58
CA SER A 197 -21.84 -11.37 0.73
C SER A 197 -20.94 -10.96 1.90
N ILE A 198 -19.71 -10.50 1.61
CA ILE A 198 -18.72 -10.09 2.61
C ILE A 198 -18.65 -8.55 2.76
N PRO A 199 -18.11 -8.04 3.89
CA PRO A 199 -17.97 -6.59 4.10
C PRO A 199 -17.05 -5.92 3.07
N VAL A 200 -17.34 -4.64 2.78
CA VAL A 200 -16.53 -3.79 1.89
C VAL A 200 -15.92 -2.64 2.70
N GLN A 201 -14.62 -2.45 2.56
CA GLN A 201 -13.86 -1.36 3.15
C GLN A 201 -13.34 -0.43 2.05
N LEU A 202 -13.45 0.88 2.25
CA LEU A 202 -12.91 1.86 1.32
C LEU A 202 -11.71 2.58 1.93
N HIS A 203 -10.57 2.48 1.24
CA HIS A 203 -9.35 3.19 1.55
C HIS A 203 -9.11 4.23 0.45
N THR A 204 -9.11 5.51 0.80
CA THR A 204 -8.75 6.58 -0.14
C THR A 204 -7.77 7.56 0.46
N HIS A 205 -6.86 8.07 -0.37
CA HIS A 205 -6.00 9.19 -0.03
C HIS A 205 -6.73 10.53 -0.27
N TYR A 206 -6.26 11.60 0.38
CA TYR A 206 -6.85 12.95 0.37
C TYR A 206 -6.23 13.86 -0.70
N VAL A 207 -5.39 13.34 -1.60
CA VAL A 207 -4.51 14.12 -2.49
C VAL A 207 -5.27 15.22 -3.21
N GLY A 208 -6.38 14.84 -3.86
CA GLY A 208 -7.23 15.74 -4.63
C GLY A 208 -8.40 16.37 -3.86
N GLY A 209 -8.46 16.22 -2.53
CA GLY A 209 -9.47 16.85 -1.67
C GLY A 209 -10.89 16.26 -1.73
N MET A 210 -11.17 15.29 -2.60
CA MET A 210 -12.52 14.71 -2.77
C MET A 210 -12.90 13.66 -1.72
N ALA A 211 -11.93 13.18 -0.94
CA ALA A 211 -12.05 11.97 -0.12
C ALA A 211 -13.23 11.97 0.89
N ILE A 212 -13.54 13.11 1.53
CA ILE A 212 -14.71 13.20 2.44
C ILE A 212 -16.00 12.96 1.66
N ALA A 213 -16.19 13.65 0.53
CA ALA A 213 -17.39 13.48 -0.29
C ALA A 213 -17.49 12.05 -0.83
N THR A 214 -16.35 11.45 -1.19
CA THR A 214 -16.24 10.03 -1.57
C THR A 214 -16.69 9.10 -0.45
N TYR A 215 -16.28 9.35 0.80
CA TYR A 215 -16.74 8.55 1.95
C TYR A 215 -18.22 8.75 2.26
N VAL A 216 -18.76 9.97 2.14
CA VAL A 216 -20.20 10.22 2.28
C VAL A 216 -20.99 9.40 1.26
N LYS A 217 -20.60 9.48 -0.02
CA LYS A 217 -21.26 8.72 -1.08
C LYS A 217 -21.12 7.20 -0.93
N ALA A 218 -19.94 6.72 -0.52
CA ALA A 218 -19.74 5.32 -0.20
C ALA A 218 -20.60 4.86 0.99
N ALA A 219 -20.76 5.70 2.01
CA ALA A 219 -21.61 5.42 3.17
C ALA A 219 -23.10 5.36 2.80
N GLU A 220 -23.58 6.25 1.92
CA GLU A 220 -24.93 6.19 1.33
C GLU A 220 -25.16 4.89 0.54
N ALA A 221 -24.13 4.40 -0.16
CA ALA A 221 -24.15 3.15 -0.91
C ALA A 221 -23.96 1.89 -0.04
N GLY A 222 -23.68 2.05 1.26
CA GLY A 222 -23.60 0.94 2.20
C GLY A 222 -22.22 0.31 2.38
N VAL A 223 -21.12 1.04 2.12
CA VAL A 223 -19.76 0.61 2.53
C VAL A 223 -19.73 0.26 4.02
N ASP A 224 -18.96 -0.72 4.48
CA ASP A 224 -18.98 -1.14 5.87
C ASP A 224 -17.94 -0.40 6.73
N VAL A 225 -16.76 -0.14 6.15
CA VAL A 225 -15.61 0.45 6.83
C VAL A 225 -14.93 1.50 5.95
N VAL A 226 -14.41 2.57 6.54
CA VAL A 226 -13.50 3.51 5.85
C VAL A 226 -12.20 3.71 6.62
N ASP A 227 -11.13 4.07 5.91
CA ASP A 227 -9.82 4.36 6.50
C ASP A 227 -9.65 5.85 6.79
N THR A 228 -9.15 6.19 7.97
CA THR A 228 -8.86 7.57 8.38
C THR A 228 -7.51 7.66 9.09
N ALA A 229 -6.97 8.86 9.21
CA ALA A 229 -5.83 9.14 10.08
C ALA A 229 -6.21 10.23 11.09
N SER A 230 -5.51 10.33 12.22
CA SER A 230 -5.64 11.46 13.14
C SER A 230 -5.19 12.75 12.47
N VAL A 231 -5.85 13.88 12.75
CA VAL A 231 -5.68 15.15 12.04
C VAL A 231 -4.22 15.62 11.81
N PRO A 232 -3.23 15.44 12.71
CA PRO A 232 -1.85 15.86 12.44
C PRO A 232 -1.16 15.06 11.34
N LEU A 233 -1.68 13.85 11.08
CA LEU A 233 -1.18 12.87 10.13
C LEU A 233 -2.17 12.61 8.99
N ALA A 234 -3.21 13.44 8.84
CA ALA A 234 -4.22 13.38 7.79
C ALA A 234 -3.95 14.40 6.67
N PHE A 235 -4.87 14.48 5.69
CA PHE A 235 -4.84 15.38 4.54
C PHE A 235 -3.69 15.15 3.55
N GLY A 236 -3.70 15.88 2.44
CA GLY A 236 -2.66 15.80 1.40
C GLY A 236 -2.49 14.36 0.90
N SER A 237 -1.27 13.85 0.93
CA SER A 237 -0.96 12.46 0.58
C SER A 237 -1.45 11.41 1.58
N SER A 238 -2.07 11.79 2.71
CA SER A 238 -2.61 10.87 3.71
C SER A 238 -4.12 10.67 3.56
N GLN A 239 -4.76 9.98 4.51
CA GLN A 239 -6.20 9.76 4.57
C GLN A 239 -6.98 11.00 5.08
N PRO A 240 -8.32 11.00 4.94
CA PRO A 240 -9.18 11.91 5.69
C PRO A 240 -8.95 11.90 7.21
N PRO A 241 -9.10 13.07 7.88
CA PRO A 241 -9.06 13.12 9.34
C PRO A 241 -10.23 12.34 9.94
N VAL A 242 -9.94 11.47 10.92
CA VAL A 242 -10.97 10.72 11.66
C VAL A 242 -11.99 11.66 12.29
N GLU A 243 -11.54 12.77 12.86
CA GLU A 243 -12.36 13.76 13.54
C GLU A 243 -13.39 14.37 12.58
N THR A 244 -12.96 14.67 11.34
CA THR A 244 -13.85 15.19 10.30
C THR A 244 -14.87 14.13 9.86
N VAL A 245 -14.44 12.89 9.61
CA VAL A 245 -15.35 11.82 9.18
C VAL A 245 -16.38 11.52 10.27
N VAL A 246 -15.97 11.44 11.53
CA VAL A 246 -16.88 11.24 12.67
C VAL A 246 -17.89 12.38 12.75
N ARG A 247 -17.46 13.63 12.60
CA ARG A 247 -18.38 14.79 12.61
C ARG A 247 -19.37 14.77 11.45
N VAL A 248 -18.91 14.39 10.25
CA VAL A 248 -19.76 14.30 9.05
C VAL A 248 -20.82 13.21 9.19
N MET A 249 -20.49 12.10 9.85
CA MET A 249 -21.42 10.98 10.06
C MET A 249 -22.30 11.15 11.30
N GLN A 250 -21.96 12.06 12.21
CA GLN A 250 -22.71 12.30 13.44
C GLN A 250 -24.17 12.66 13.14
N ASP A 251 -25.09 12.14 13.94
CA ASP A 251 -26.55 12.35 13.79
C ASP A 251 -27.16 11.76 12.50
N SER A 252 -26.36 11.07 11.68
CA SER A 252 -26.84 10.33 10.51
C SER A 252 -27.21 8.89 10.89
N GLY A 253 -27.91 8.18 10.00
CA GLY A 253 -28.15 6.73 10.13
C GLY A 253 -26.88 5.85 10.01
N ARG A 254 -25.70 6.48 9.96
CA ARG A 254 -24.37 5.91 9.81
C ARG A 254 -23.39 6.42 10.90
N ASP A 255 -23.88 7.08 11.94
CA ASP A 255 -23.08 7.58 13.07
C ASP A 255 -22.10 6.51 13.59
N THR A 256 -20.84 6.90 13.77
CA THR A 256 -19.75 6.00 14.16
C THR A 256 -19.73 5.72 15.67
N GLY A 257 -20.31 6.61 16.48
CA GLY A 257 -20.28 6.56 17.94
C GLY A 257 -18.91 6.86 18.58
N LEU A 258 -17.90 7.31 17.80
CA LEU A 258 -16.57 7.59 18.33
C LEU A 258 -16.53 8.89 19.14
N ASN A 259 -15.76 8.90 20.23
CA ASN A 259 -15.71 10.02 21.17
C ASN A 259 -14.68 11.10 20.75
N PHE A 260 -15.15 12.33 20.49
CA PHE A 260 -14.28 13.45 20.10
C PHE A 260 -13.18 13.77 21.11
N THR A 261 -13.45 13.71 22.42
CA THR A 261 -12.44 14.02 23.44
C THR A 261 -11.25 13.08 23.34
N GLN A 262 -11.49 11.78 23.15
CA GLN A 262 -10.43 10.79 22.94
C GLN A 262 -9.67 11.05 21.63
N LEU A 263 -10.39 11.36 20.55
CA LEU A 263 -9.76 11.64 19.25
C LEU A 263 -8.84 12.88 19.32
N PHE A 264 -9.31 13.97 19.93
CA PHE A 264 -8.51 15.19 20.06
C PHE A 264 -7.34 15.03 21.04
N GLU A 265 -7.46 14.17 22.05
CA GLU A 265 -6.33 13.83 22.91
C GLU A 265 -5.19 13.16 22.11
N ILE A 266 -5.53 12.20 21.25
CA ILE A 266 -4.58 11.53 20.35
C ILE A 266 -4.00 12.53 19.33
N ALA A 267 -4.84 13.37 18.75
CA ALA A 267 -4.40 14.41 17.83
C ALA A 267 -3.42 15.41 18.46
N ASN A 268 -3.69 15.87 19.68
CA ASN A 268 -2.81 16.80 20.38
C ASN A 268 -1.43 16.15 20.62
N TYR A 269 -1.40 14.88 21.02
CA TYR A 269 -0.15 14.14 21.19
C TYR A 269 0.68 14.10 19.89
N PHE A 270 0.06 13.71 18.77
CA PHE A 270 0.78 13.62 17.49
C PHE A 270 1.15 15.00 16.92
N ASP A 271 0.41 16.06 17.20
CA ASP A 271 0.81 17.42 16.81
C ASP A 271 2.05 17.89 17.59
N GLU A 272 2.21 17.48 18.86
CA GLU A 272 3.44 17.73 19.62
C GLU A 272 4.62 16.93 19.09
N VAL A 273 4.45 15.64 18.79
CA VAL A 273 5.50 14.83 18.12
C VAL A 273 5.92 15.49 16.81
N ARG A 274 4.94 15.92 16.00
CA ARG A 274 5.17 16.62 14.74
C ARG A 274 6.03 17.88 14.94
N LYS A 275 5.69 18.74 15.91
CA LYS A 275 6.46 19.96 16.23
C LYS A 275 7.88 19.64 16.67
N GLN A 276 8.04 18.69 17.60
CA GLN A 276 9.34 18.31 18.15
C GLN A 276 10.28 17.73 17.09
N ARG A 277 9.73 16.98 16.12
CA ARG A 277 10.50 16.36 15.03
C ARG A 277 10.64 17.23 13.79
N GLY A 278 10.01 18.41 13.77
CA GLY A 278 10.00 19.29 12.60
C GLY A 278 9.29 18.69 11.39
N PHE A 279 8.27 17.86 11.63
CA PHE A 279 7.48 17.28 10.55
C PHE A 279 6.39 18.25 10.05
N ASP A 280 6.06 18.12 8.77
CA ASP A 280 4.99 18.90 8.15
C ASP A 280 3.61 18.28 8.37
N ARG A 281 2.57 19.12 8.27
CA ARG A 281 1.19 18.66 8.15
C ARG A 281 0.88 18.27 6.70
N GLY A 282 -0.07 17.36 6.52
CA GLY A 282 -0.61 17.09 5.19
C GLY A 282 -1.27 18.34 4.61
N THR A 283 -0.88 18.67 3.39
CA THR A 283 -1.48 19.76 2.60
C THR A 283 -1.71 19.28 1.18
N THR A 284 -2.79 19.74 0.56
CA THR A 284 -3.03 19.53 -0.87
C THR A 284 -2.43 20.70 -1.64
N ARG A 285 -1.39 20.43 -2.43
CA ARG A 285 -0.74 21.44 -3.30
C ARG A 285 -1.42 21.48 -4.68
N ILE A 286 -1.15 22.54 -5.44
CA ILE A 286 -1.59 22.63 -6.84
C ILE A 286 -1.07 21.43 -7.65
N SER A 287 0.21 21.06 -7.45
CA SER A 287 0.82 19.89 -8.10
C SER A 287 0.16 18.58 -7.71
N ASP A 288 -0.37 18.49 -6.48
CA ASP A 288 -1.08 17.29 -6.02
C ASP A 288 -2.44 17.18 -6.73
N MET A 289 -3.13 18.31 -6.97
CA MET A 289 -4.41 18.34 -7.70
C MET A 289 -4.27 17.98 -9.19
N GLN A 290 -3.08 18.16 -9.78
CA GLN A 290 -2.83 17.74 -11.16
C GLN A 290 -2.90 16.22 -11.35
N VAL A 291 -2.97 15.43 -10.26
CA VAL A 291 -3.28 13.99 -10.29
C VAL A 291 -4.57 13.68 -11.07
N PHE A 292 -5.53 14.61 -11.13
CA PHE A 292 -6.75 14.42 -11.93
C PHE A 292 -6.51 14.43 -13.44
N GLU A 293 -5.44 15.08 -13.90
CA GLU A 293 -5.07 15.14 -15.31
C GLU A 293 -4.16 13.97 -15.70
N HIS A 294 -3.09 13.75 -14.93
CA HIS A 294 -2.04 12.78 -15.31
C HIS A 294 -2.08 11.47 -14.50
N GLN A 295 -2.90 11.37 -13.45
CA GLN A 295 -3.03 10.20 -12.55
C GLN A 295 -1.72 9.73 -11.87
N VAL A 296 -0.74 10.62 -11.78
CA VAL A 296 0.59 10.34 -11.19
C VAL A 296 0.49 10.65 -9.69
N PRO A 297 0.70 9.68 -8.79
CA PRO A 297 0.61 9.94 -7.36
C PRO A 297 1.64 10.98 -6.89
N GLY A 298 1.30 11.79 -5.89
CA GLY A 298 2.17 12.87 -5.41
C GLY A 298 3.57 12.40 -4.97
N GLY A 299 3.67 11.25 -4.29
CA GLY A 299 4.96 10.66 -3.91
C GLY A 299 5.84 10.26 -5.10
N MET A 300 5.23 9.91 -6.24
CA MET A 300 5.95 9.66 -7.49
C MET A 300 6.42 10.97 -8.13
N ILE A 301 5.63 12.05 -8.07
CA ILE A 301 6.05 13.38 -8.57
C ILE A 301 7.29 13.87 -7.82
N SER A 302 7.31 13.83 -6.48
CA SER A 302 8.47 14.26 -5.71
C SER A 302 9.75 13.51 -6.10
N ASN A 303 9.65 12.18 -6.29
CA ASN A 303 10.78 11.37 -6.74
C ASN A 303 11.24 11.74 -8.17
N LEU A 304 10.30 11.98 -9.08
CA LEU A 304 10.60 12.43 -10.45
C LEU A 304 11.30 13.79 -10.46
N VAL A 305 10.86 14.72 -9.61
CA VAL A 305 11.48 16.04 -9.44
C VAL A 305 12.93 15.88 -8.98
N SER A 306 13.18 15.12 -7.92
CA SER A 306 14.55 14.87 -7.44
C SER A 306 15.43 14.22 -8.51
N GLN A 307 14.92 13.22 -9.25
CA GLN A 307 15.66 12.59 -10.35
C GLN A 307 16.03 13.58 -11.46
N LEU A 308 15.13 14.51 -11.80
CA LEU A 308 15.38 15.54 -12.81
C LEU A 308 16.34 16.61 -12.29
N GLU A 309 16.29 16.98 -11.01
CA GLU A 309 17.23 17.91 -10.39
C GLU A 309 18.65 17.36 -10.39
N GLU A 310 18.84 16.10 -9.98
CA GLU A 310 20.13 15.40 -10.02
C GLU A 310 20.73 15.39 -11.44
N GLN A 311 19.87 15.27 -12.45
CA GLN A 311 20.24 15.27 -13.87
C GLN A 311 20.25 16.68 -14.50
N LYS A 312 20.05 17.73 -13.69
CA LYS A 312 20.00 19.14 -14.13
C LYS A 312 18.97 19.39 -15.25
N ALA A 313 17.89 18.62 -15.25
CA ALA A 313 16.85 18.58 -16.27
C ALA A 313 15.45 18.95 -15.73
N LEU A 314 15.35 19.62 -14.58
CA LEU A 314 14.07 20.00 -13.97
C LEU A 314 13.15 20.81 -14.90
N HIS A 315 13.73 21.64 -15.78
CA HIS A 315 13.01 22.40 -16.80
C HIS A 315 12.19 21.51 -17.77
N ARG A 316 12.44 20.20 -17.80
CA ARG A 316 11.75 19.21 -18.65
C ARG A 316 10.64 18.45 -17.92
N LEU A 317 10.30 18.81 -16.68
CA LEU A 317 9.28 18.12 -15.88
C LEU A 317 7.94 17.98 -16.61
N ASN A 318 7.49 19.05 -17.29
CA ASN A 318 6.22 19.02 -18.05
C ASN A 318 6.25 18.01 -19.20
N GLU A 319 7.41 17.85 -19.88
CA GLU A 319 7.56 16.83 -20.92
C GLU A 319 7.43 15.41 -20.33
N VAL A 320 8.01 15.19 -19.14
CA VAL A 320 7.94 13.91 -18.41
C VAL A 320 6.50 13.62 -17.99
N LEU A 321 5.80 14.59 -17.41
CA LEU A 321 4.40 14.44 -17.00
C LEU A 321 3.50 14.11 -18.20
N ALA A 322 3.75 14.71 -19.38
CA ALA A 322 3.04 14.37 -20.61
C ALA A 322 3.43 13.00 -21.20
N GLU A 323 4.63 12.50 -20.92
CA GLU A 323 5.11 11.18 -21.39
C GLU A 323 4.60 10.02 -20.53
N ILE A 324 4.38 10.23 -19.23
CA ILE A 324 3.88 9.18 -18.31
C ILE A 324 2.58 8.51 -18.78
N PRO A 325 1.49 9.23 -19.12
CA PRO A 325 0.26 8.58 -19.57
C PRO A 325 0.45 7.80 -20.88
N ARG A 326 1.37 8.25 -21.75
CA ARG A 326 1.71 7.53 -22.99
C ARG A 326 2.46 6.24 -22.70
N VAL A 327 3.45 6.27 -21.81
CA VAL A 327 4.16 5.06 -21.35
C VAL A 327 3.20 4.10 -20.65
N ARG A 328 2.31 4.61 -19.80
CA ARG A 328 1.28 3.82 -19.13
C ARG A 328 0.36 3.11 -20.14
N ALA A 329 -0.09 3.82 -21.18
CA ALA A 329 -0.90 3.24 -22.24
C ALA A 329 -0.15 2.14 -23.00
N ASP A 330 1.12 2.38 -23.38
CA ASP A 330 1.95 1.40 -24.06
C ASP A 330 2.22 0.14 -23.24
N LEU A 331 2.15 0.25 -21.91
CA LEU A 331 2.31 -0.87 -20.98
C LEU A 331 0.97 -1.54 -20.63
N GLY A 332 -0.12 -1.25 -21.33
CA GLY A 332 -1.41 -1.90 -21.08
C GLY A 332 -2.12 -1.38 -19.82
N PHE A 333 -1.94 -0.10 -19.51
CA PHE A 333 -2.61 0.62 -18.43
C PHE A 333 -2.46 0.04 -17.01
N PRO A 334 -1.27 -0.31 -16.51
CA PRO A 334 -1.14 -0.70 -15.10
C PRO A 334 -1.67 0.41 -14.18
N PRO A 335 -2.30 0.07 -13.04
CA PRO A 335 -2.46 1.02 -11.94
C PRO A 335 -1.11 1.61 -11.55
N LEU A 336 -1.03 2.91 -11.27
CA LEU A 336 0.21 3.57 -10.87
C LEU A 336 0.40 3.51 -9.36
N VAL A 337 0.80 2.34 -8.87
CA VAL A 337 1.14 2.07 -7.47
C VAL A 337 2.53 1.41 -7.41
N THR A 338 3.21 1.40 -6.26
CA THR A 338 4.50 0.69 -6.19
C THR A 338 4.33 -0.80 -6.51
N PRO A 339 5.12 -1.39 -7.43
CA PRO A 339 6.28 -0.82 -8.13
C PRO A 339 6.01 -0.25 -9.54
N THR A 340 4.79 -0.35 -10.06
CA THR A 340 4.42 0.06 -11.42
C THR A 340 4.46 1.58 -11.64
N SER A 341 4.25 2.39 -10.60
CA SER A 341 4.44 3.84 -10.68
C SER A 341 5.90 4.19 -11.01
N GLN A 342 6.88 3.61 -10.31
CA GLN A 342 8.29 3.89 -10.54
C GLN A 342 8.76 3.46 -11.94
N LEU A 343 8.39 2.26 -12.41
CA LEU A 343 8.83 1.80 -13.73
C LEU A 343 8.27 2.67 -14.87
N VAL A 344 7.01 3.13 -14.77
CA VAL A 344 6.41 4.04 -15.75
C VAL A 344 7.11 5.40 -15.72
N GLY A 345 7.32 5.97 -14.53
CA GLY A 345 7.97 7.28 -14.37
C GLY A 345 9.39 7.31 -14.88
N THR A 346 10.21 6.35 -14.45
CA THR A 346 11.61 6.29 -14.86
C THR A 346 11.74 6.06 -16.36
N GLN A 347 10.90 5.21 -16.97
CA GLN A 347 10.91 5.05 -18.42
C GLN A 347 10.48 6.33 -19.15
N ALA A 348 9.53 7.09 -18.60
CA ALA A 348 9.14 8.39 -19.15
C ALA A 348 10.28 9.41 -19.09
N VAL A 349 11.00 9.50 -17.97
CA VAL A 349 12.22 10.33 -17.83
C VAL A 349 13.26 9.93 -18.88
N VAL A 350 13.54 8.63 -19.02
CA VAL A 350 14.50 8.12 -20.02
C VAL A 350 14.07 8.49 -21.45
N ASN A 351 12.80 8.33 -21.80
CA ASN A 351 12.28 8.69 -23.12
C ASN A 351 12.50 10.18 -23.43
N VAL A 352 12.18 11.05 -22.48
CA VAL A 352 12.33 12.51 -22.59
C VAL A 352 13.80 12.88 -22.74
N LEU A 353 14.67 12.41 -21.84
CA LEU A 353 16.10 12.74 -21.84
C LEU A 353 16.83 12.23 -23.08
N MET A 354 16.43 11.08 -23.62
CA MET A 354 17.00 10.53 -24.86
C MET A 354 16.45 11.16 -26.14
N GLY A 355 15.40 11.99 -26.04
CA GLY A 355 14.72 12.61 -27.18
C GLY A 355 14.01 11.62 -28.11
N ALA A 356 13.80 10.38 -27.68
CA ALA A 356 13.20 9.31 -28.47
C ALA A 356 12.58 8.23 -27.57
N ARG A 357 11.30 7.90 -27.80
CA ARG A 357 10.56 6.90 -27.02
C ARG A 357 11.20 5.52 -27.17
N TYR A 358 11.46 4.85 -26.05
CA TYR A 358 12.01 3.50 -25.97
C TYR A 358 13.33 3.29 -26.72
N LYS A 359 14.11 4.34 -26.99
CA LYS A 359 15.49 4.21 -27.52
C LYS A 359 16.34 3.40 -26.53
N MET A 360 16.22 3.74 -25.26
CA MET A 360 16.69 2.95 -24.13
C MET A 360 15.48 2.43 -23.35
N ILE A 361 15.46 1.13 -23.05
CA ILE A 361 14.39 0.48 -22.28
C ILE A 361 14.99 -0.05 -20.99
N ILE A 362 14.48 0.43 -19.86
CA ILE A 362 14.94 0.04 -18.52
C ILE A 362 14.63 -1.43 -18.23
N GLY A 363 15.42 -2.05 -17.35
CA GLY A 363 15.32 -3.49 -17.07
C GLY A 363 13.96 -3.89 -16.50
N GLU A 364 13.37 -3.03 -15.65
CA GLU A 364 12.07 -3.23 -15.02
C GLU A 364 10.95 -3.28 -16.06
N VAL A 365 10.98 -2.40 -17.06
CA VAL A 365 10.02 -2.41 -18.19
C VAL A 365 10.20 -3.69 -19.03
N ARG A 366 11.43 -4.16 -19.22
CA ARG A 366 11.65 -5.45 -19.91
C ARG A 366 11.02 -6.60 -19.14
N LYS A 367 11.28 -6.69 -17.84
CA LYS A 367 10.71 -7.72 -16.96
C LYS A 367 9.18 -7.65 -16.91
N TYR A 368 8.62 -6.44 -16.89
CA TYR A 368 7.19 -6.19 -16.97
C TYR A 368 6.59 -6.78 -18.25
N VAL A 369 7.14 -6.41 -19.40
CA VAL A 369 6.67 -6.91 -20.70
C VAL A 369 6.91 -8.42 -20.87
N GLN A 370 7.91 -8.97 -20.20
CA GLN A 370 8.18 -10.41 -20.14
C GLN A 370 7.22 -11.18 -19.22
N GLY A 371 6.35 -10.51 -18.45
CA GLY A 371 5.33 -11.13 -17.59
C GLY A 371 5.77 -11.36 -16.14
N TYR A 372 6.98 -10.95 -15.73
CA TYR A 372 7.52 -11.23 -14.38
C TYR A 372 6.84 -10.48 -13.23
N TYR A 373 5.94 -9.54 -13.53
CA TYR A 373 5.11 -8.83 -12.53
C TYR A 373 3.69 -9.41 -12.44
N GLY A 374 3.29 -10.28 -13.36
CA GLY A 374 1.93 -10.81 -13.46
C GLY A 374 1.22 -10.39 -14.74
N LYS A 375 -0.10 -10.63 -14.75
CA LYS A 375 -0.99 -10.36 -15.87
C LYS A 375 -1.25 -8.86 -15.98
N VAL A 376 -0.94 -8.31 -17.16
CA VAL A 376 -1.23 -6.91 -17.48
C VAL A 376 -2.74 -6.71 -17.69
N PRO A 377 -3.35 -5.61 -17.19
CA PRO A 377 -4.78 -5.36 -17.33
C PRO A 377 -5.24 -5.20 -18.78
N GLY A 378 -4.45 -4.48 -19.58
CA GLY A 378 -4.72 -4.21 -21.00
C GLY A 378 -3.72 -4.84 -21.96
N VAL A 379 -3.73 -4.36 -23.19
CA VAL A 379 -2.83 -4.82 -24.25
C VAL A 379 -1.56 -3.95 -24.25
N ILE A 380 -0.39 -4.59 -24.15
CA ILE A 380 0.89 -3.92 -24.34
C ILE A 380 1.05 -3.54 -25.82
N ASN A 381 1.58 -2.35 -26.09
CA ASN A 381 1.93 -1.89 -27.43
C ASN A 381 2.74 -2.94 -28.21
N GLU A 382 2.25 -3.32 -29.38
CA GLU A 382 2.82 -4.42 -30.18
C GLU A 382 4.26 -4.17 -30.64
N GLU A 383 4.63 -2.93 -30.96
CA GLU A 383 6.01 -2.60 -31.34
C GLU A 383 6.96 -2.73 -30.15
N LEU A 384 6.55 -2.22 -28.99
CA LEU A 384 7.29 -2.34 -27.74
C LEU A 384 7.45 -3.82 -27.33
N LYS A 385 6.35 -4.58 -27.40
CA LYS A 385 6.31 -6.01 -27.12
C LYS A 385 7.28 -6.77 -28.02
N LYS A 386 7.20 -6.57 -29.34
CA LYS A 386 8.12 -7.19 -30.32
C LYS A 386 9.58 -6.80 -30.08
N LYS A 387 9.86 -5.53 -29.75
CA LYS A 387 11.21 -5.03 -29.49
C LYS A 387 11.85 -5.68 -28.25
N ILE A 388 11.06 -5.96 -27.21
CA ILE A 388 11.55 -6.58 -25.97
C ILE A 388 11.62 -8.10 -26.09
N LEU A 389 10.53 -8.73 -26.53
CA LEU A 389 10.39 -10.19 -26.57
C LEU A 389 11.18 -10.83 -27.71
N LYS A 390 11.36 -10.11 -28.83
CA LYS A 390 11.96 -10.64 -30.07
C LYS A 390 11.27 -11.95 -30.47
N ASN A 391 11.97 -13.08 -30.32
CA ASN A 391 11.48 -14.43 -30.65
C ASN A 391 11.11 -15.27 -29.41
N HIS A 392 11.17 -14.71 -28.19
CA HIS A 392 10.86 -15.41 -26.96
C HIS A 392 9.48 -14.97 -26.43
N PRO A 393 8.56 -15.90 -26.11
CA PRO A 393 7.28 -15.53 -25.53
C PRO A 393 7.46 -14.94 -24.13
N ALA A 394 6.51 -14.09 -23.72
CA ALA A 394 6.37 -13.71 -22.31
C ALA A 394 5.94 -14.93 -21.49
N ILE A 395 6.24 -14.93 -20.19
CA ILE A 395 5.73 -15.98 -19.30
C ILE A 395 4.22 -15.81 -19.11
N GLU A 396 3.49 -16.91 -19.09
CA GLU A 396 2.03 -16.91 -18.89
C GLU A 396 1.61 -17.46 -17.52
N CYS A 397 2.51 -18.15 -16.81
CA CYS A 397 2.29 -18.67 -15.45
C CYS A 397 2.32 -17.55 -14.38
N ARG A 398 2.05 -17.91 -13.12
CA ARG A 398 2.31 -17.00 -11.99
C ARG A 398 3.84 -16.88 -11.83
N PRO A 399 4.43 -15.67 -11.75
CA PRO A 399 5.89 -15.54 -11.75
C PRO A 399 6.60 -16.28 -10.61
N ALA A 400 5.93 -16.48 -9.48
CA ALA A 400 6.48 -17.25 -8.36
C ALA A 400 6.59 -18.76 -8.62
N ASP A 401 5.90 -19.30 -9.62
CA ASP A 401 6.04 -20.72 -10.02
C ASP A 401 7.43 -21.00 -10.62
N LEU A 402 8.16 -19.96 -10.99
CA LEU A 402 9.53 -20.03 -11.50
C LEU A 402 10.60 -19.84 -10.41
N LEU A 403 10.18 -19.64 -9.15
CA LEU A 403 11.08 -19.39 -8.04
C LEU A 403 11.26 -20.68 -7.22
N GLU A 404 12.50 -21.16 -7.16
CA GLU A 404 12.86 -22.24 -6.25
C GLU A 404 12.74 -21.79 -4.78
N PRO A 405 12.41 -22.70 -3.85
CA PRO A 405 12.45 -22.44 -2.41
C PRO A 405 13.81 -21.87 -1.98
N LYS A 406 13.79 -20.83 -1.12
CA LYS A 406 15.00 -20.12 -0.70
C LYS A 406 15.28 -20.16 0.79
N TRP A 407 14.40 -20.72 1.60
CA TRP A 407 14.51 -20.66 3.06
C TRP A 407 15.85 -21.19 3.58
N GLU A 408 16.24 -22.41 3.20
CA GLU A 408 17.49 -23.03 3.68
C GLU A 408 18.72 -22.27 3.20
N GLN A 409 18.69 -21.73 1.98
CA GLN A 409 19.76 -20.86 1.46
C GLN A 409 19.89 -19.60 2.31
N MET A 410 18.79 -18.87 2.55
CA MET A 410 18.80 -17.61 3.31
C MET A 410 19.26 -17.84 4.75
N LYS A 411 18.85 -18.95 5.37
CA LYS A 411 19.26 -19.36 6.71
C LYS A 411 20.76 -19.67 6.78
N ALA A 412 21.30 -20.38 5.79
CA ALA A 412 22.73 -20.68 5.72
C ALA A 412 23.57 -19.42 5.48
N GLU A 413 23.12 -18.52 4.60
CA GLU A 413 23.83 -17.29 4.27
C GLU A 413 23.93 -16.31 5.45
N ILE A 414 22.85 -16.13 6.22
CA ILE A 414 22.86 -15.24 7.38
C ILE A 414 23.59 -15.86 8.59
N GLY A 415 23.58 -17.20 8.70
CA GLY A 415 24.29 -17.95 9.73
C GLY A 415 23.99 -17.46 11.14
N ASP A 416 25.04 -17.35 11.96
CA ASP A 416 24.92 -17.00 13.38
C ASP A 416 24.49 -15.56 13.64
N LEU A 417 24.40 -14.69 12.64
CA LEU A 417 23.86 -13.34 12.82
C LEU A 417 22.35 -13.37 13.12
N ALA A 418 21.62 -14.33 12.56
CA ALA A 418 20.21 -14.53 12.86
C ALA A 418 20.05 -15.29 14.18
N LYS A 419 19.24 -14.76 15.09
CA LYS A 419 18.93 -15.35 16.40
C LYS A 419 17.53 -15.94 16.49
N SER A 420 16.72 -15.75 15.44
CA SER A 420 15.34 -16.23 15.34
C SER A 420 14.95 -16.47 13.87
N GLU A 421 13.78 -17.08 13.67
CA GLU A 421 13.19 -17.25 12.34
C GLU A 421 12.85 -15.89 11.70
N GLU A 422 12.37 -14.96 12.51
CA GLU A 422 12.08 -13.57 12.14
C GLU A 422 13.31 -12.84 11.59
N ASP A 423 14.50 -13.10 12.14
CA ASP A 423 15.75 -12.52 11.62
C ASP A 423 16.08 -13.07 10.22
N VAL A 424 15.90 -14.38 10.01
CA VAL A 424 16.10 -15.02 8.70
C VAL A 424 15.09 -14.47 7.69
N LEU A 425 13.84 -14.24 8.10
CA LEU A 425 12.83 -13.60 7.24
C LEU A 425 13.20 -12.16 6.88
N SER A 426 13.67 -11.36 7.84
CA SER A 426 14.17 -10.01 7.57
C SER A 426 15.32 -10.03 6.56
N TYR A 427 16.23 -11.00 6.69
CA TYR A 427 17.31 -11.22 5.73
C TYR A 427 16.81 -11.66 4.35
N ALA A 428 15.89 -12.62 4.29
CA ALA A 428 15.32 -13.09 3.03
C ALA A 428 14.64 -11.97 2.23
N LEU A 429 14.01 -11.02 2.94
CA LEU A 429 13.33 -9.89 2.33
C LEU A 429 14.30 -8.77 1.93
N PHE A 430 15.29 -8.45 2.78
CA PHE A 430 16.22 -7.33 2.59
C PHE A 430 17.67 -7.70 2.94
N PRO A 431 18.35 -8.57 2.15
CA PRO A 431 19.60 -9.20 2.58
C PRO A 431 20.69 -8.23 3.04
N LEU A 432 20.96 -7.18 2.24
CA LEU A 432 22.01 -6.20 2.55
C LEU A 432 21.66 -5.32 3.75
N VAL A 433 20.39 -4.92 3.86
CA VAL A 433 19.92 -4.03 4.93
C VAL A 433 19.86 -4.77 6.25
N ALA A 434 19.28 -5.96 6.24
CA ALA A 434 19.13 -6.80 7.42
C ALA A 434 20.49 -7.27 7.95
N ARG A 435 21.42 -7.69 7.06
CA ARG A 435 22.77 -8.07 7.48
C ARG A 435 23.45 -6.93 8.24
N LYS A 436 23.45 -5.72 7.65
CA LYS A 436 24.02 -4.55 8.30
C LYS A 436 23.37 -4.27 9.67
N PHE A 437 22.04 -4.28 9.72
CA PHE A 437 21.28 -4.09 10.96
C PHE A 437 21.66 -5.12 12.04
N PHE A 438 21.82 -6.40 11.67
CA PHE A 438 22.20 -7.45 12.62
C PHE A 438 23.66 -7.40 13.06
N GLU A 439 24.57 -6.97 12.19
CA GLU A 439 25.96 -6.68 12.55
C GLU A 439 26.03 -5.53 13.57
N ASP A 440 25.30 -4.43 13.32
CA ASP A 440 25.22 -3.29 14.24
C ASP A 440 24.58 -3.71 15.58
N ARG A 441 23.51 -4.52 15.55
CA ARG A 441 22.86 -5.08 16.76
C ARG A 441 23.78 -6.00 17.56
N ALA A 442 24.67 -6.74 16.91
CA ALA A 442 25.65 -7.61 17.56
C ALA A 442 26.79 -6.80 18.20
N ALA A 443 27.23 -5.72 17.54
CA ALA A 443 28.29 -4.85 18.04
C ALA A 443 27.85 -3.95 19.22
N ALA A 444 26.54 -3.68 19.35
CA ALA A 444 25.97 -2.91 20.46
C ALA A 444 25.76 -3.72 21.75
N ARG A 445 26.02 -5.03 21.73
CA ARG A 445 26.02 -5.93 22.89
C ARG A 445 27.44 -6.14 23.39
#